data_AF-A0A7X3UZ03-F1
#
_entry.id   AF-A0A7X3UZ03-F1
#
_cell.length_a   1.000
_cell.length_b   1.000
_cell.length_c   1.000
_cell.angle_alpha   90.00
_cell.angle_beta   90.00
_cell.angle_gamma   90.00
#
_symmetry.space_group_name_H-M   'P 1'
#
loop_
_entity.id
_entity.type
_entity.pdbx_description
1 polymer ?
#
loop_
_entity_poly.entity_id
_entity_poly.type
_entity_poly.pdbx_seq_one_letter_code
_entity_poly.pdbx_strand_id
1 'polypeptide(L)'
;MSRWKRVVRGVLGMGLTFGAIGAAFFSLVALAGKVFFPGAEDELVFMIIAGTVWGVGIGTSFSAMLAIAARGRSLDELSYSRVASVGLLGGVLLAGLVVGGSWGDWPNGAAIVPFSILPLLGAGGGVVSLLIARKAGRSLRSGEEPDALLGG
;
A
#
# COMPACT_ATOMS: atom_id res chain seq x y z
N MET A 1 -21.04 -15.62 -3.52
CA MET A 1 -19.58 -15.70 -3.77
C MET A 1 -18.88 -16.20 -2.52
N SER A 2 -17.95 -17.17 -2.63
CA SER A 2 -17.20 -17.65 -1.46
C SER A 2 -16.35 -16.52 -0.85
N ARG A 3 -16.19 -16.54 0.48
CA ARG A 3 -15.43 -15.52 1.24
C ARG A 3 -14.03 -15.31 0.67
N TRP A 4 -13.37 -16.38 0.27
CA TRP A 4 -12.04 -16.36 -0.34
C TRP A 4 -12.00 -15.64 -1.70
N LYS A 5 -13.00 -15.84 -2.57
CA LYS A 5 -13.05 -15.11 -3.85
C LYS A 5 -13.20 -13.60 -3.65
N ARG A 6 -13.92 -13.17 -2.60
CA ARG A 6 -14.06 -11.75 -2.26
C ARG A 6 -12.74 -11.16 -1.74
N VAL A 7 -12.02 -11.90 -0.90
CA VAL A 7 -10.70 -11.50 -0.39
C VAL A 7 -9.68 -11.38 -1.52
N VAL A 8 -9.56 -12.40 -2.38
CA VAL A 8 -8.61 -12.39 -3.51
C VAL A 8 -8.90 -11.23 -4.46
N ARG A 9 -10.17 -10.98 -4.79
CA ARG A 9 -10.56 -9.82 -5.62
C ARG A 9 -10.17 -8.49 -4.99
N GLY A 10 -10.33 -8.35 -3.66
CA GLY A 10 -9.91 -7.17 -2.93
C GLY A 10 -8.39 -6.98 -2.93
N VAL A 11 -7.63 -8.07 -2.70
CA VAL A 11 -6.16 -8.05 -2.71
C VAL A 11 -5.63 -7.67 -4.10
N LEU A 12 -6.18 -8.24 -5.17
CA LEU A 12 -5.78 -7.92 -6.54
C LEU A 12 -6.17 -6.49 -6.93
N GLY A 13 -7.37 -6.04 -6.57
CA GLY A 13 -7.81 -4.66 -6.84
C GLY A 13 -6.93 -3.62 -6.15
N MET A 14 -6.54 -3.88 -4.91
CA MET A 14 -5.64 -2.99 -4.18
C MET A 14 -4.21 -3.05 -4.71
N GLY A 15 -3.75 -4.23 -5.15
CA GLY A 15 -2.50 -4.40 -5.89
C GLY A 15 -2.45 -3.52 -7.12
N LEU A 16 -3.49 -3.57 -7.96
CA LEU A 16 -3.60 -2.71 -9.15
C LEU A 16 -3.64 -1.22 -8.78
N THR A 17 -4.35 -0.85 -7.71
CA THR A 17 -4.42 0.54 -7.24
C THR A 17 -3.04 1.05 -6.84
N PHE A 18 -2.29 0.28 -6.06
CA PHE A 18 -0.91 0.63 -5.70
C PHE A 18 0.04 0.59 -6.90
N GLY A 19 -0.19 -0.31 -7.86
CA GLY A 19 0.53 -0.32 -9.14
C GLY A 19 0.35 1.00 -9.89
N ALA A 20 -0.89 1.48 -10.00
CA ALA A 20 -1.20 2.76 -10.64
C ALA A 20 -0.60 3.95 -9.89
N ILE A 21 -0.66 3.95 -8.55
CA ILE A 21 -0.04 4.99 -7.71
C ILE A 21 1.49 4.96 -7.88
N GLY A 22 2.10 3.78 -7.87
CA GLY A 22 3.53 3.59 -8.09
C GLY A 22 3.96 4.11 -9.46
N ALA A 23 3.22 3.75 -10.52
CA ALA A 23 3.43 4.26 -11.87
C ALA A 23 3.38 5.79 -11.92
N ALA A 24 2.35 6.40 -11.32
CA ALA A 24 2.18 7.85 -11.28
C ALA A 24 3.30 8.54 -10.50
N PHE A 25 3.66 8.01 -9.33
CA PHE A 25 4.74 8.55 -8.52
C PHE A 25 6.08 8.51 -9.25
N PHE A 26 6.46 7.36 -9.80
CA PHE A 26 7.72 7.24 -10.54
C PHE A 26 7.70 8.02 -11.85
N SER A 27 6.54 8.21 -12.49
CA SER A 27 6.40 9.12 -13.65
C SER A 27 6.67 10.58 -13.27
N LEU A 28 6.23 11.02 -12.08
CA LEU A 28 6.51 12.37 -11.57
C LEU A 28 7.98 12.54 -11.20
N VAL A 29 8.58 11.54 -10.56
CA VAL A 29 10.01 11.53 -10.23
C VAL A 29 10.85 11.55 -11.52
N ALA A 30 10.47 10.77 -12.52
CA ALA A 30 11.07 10.75 -13.84
C ALA A 30 10.99 12.13 -14.53
N LEU A 31 9.81 12.77 -14.49
CA LEU A 31 9.63 14.12 -15.04
C LEU A 31 10.49 15.16 -14.32
N ALA A 32 10.54 15.11 -12.99
CA ALA A 32 11.41 15.98 -12.20
C ALA A 32 12.90 15.73 -12.54
N GLY A 33 13.30 14.45 -12.64
CA GLY A 33 14.65 14.05 -13.05
C GLY A 33 15.04 14.63 -14.39
N LYS A 34 14.13 14.65 -15.38
CA LYS A 34 14.37 15.26 -16.69
C LYS A 34 14.61 16.77 -16.61
N VAL A 35 13.98 17.47 -15.67
CA VAL A 35 14.15 18.91 -15.46
C VAL A 35 15.48 19.23 -14.77
N PHE A 36 15.88 18.43 -13.77
CA PHE A 36 17.07 18.71 -12.95
C PHE A 36 18.35 18.04 -13.50
N PHE A 37 18.24 16.98 -14.29
CA PHE A 37 19.36 16.19 -14.83
C PHE A 37 19.13 15.87 -16.33
N PRO A 38 19.32 16.85 -17.22
CA PRO A 38 19.17 16.64 -18.66
C PRO A 38 20.25 15.66 -19.17
N GLY A 39 19.86 14.41 -19.44
CA GLY A 39 20.76 13.34 -19.92
C GLY A 39 20.35 11.91 -19.54
N ALA A 40 19.43 11.75 -18.58
CA ALA A 40 18.96 10.43 -18.09
C ALA A 40 17.70 9.90 -18.83
N GLU A 41 17.65 10.01 -20.16
CA GLU A 41 16.41 9.75 -20.91
C GLU A 41 16.03 8.26 -21.01
N ASP A 42 17.00 7.35 -21.02
CA ASP A 42 16.76 5.90 -21.19
C ASP A 42 16.22 5.20 -19.91
N GLU A 43 16.38 5.81 -18.74
CA GLU A 43 15.96 5.19 -17.46
C GLU A 43 14.50 5.45 -17.08
N LEU A 44 13.80 6.37 -17.77
CA LEU A 44 12.45 6.82 -17.40
C LEU A 44 11.40 5.70 -17.52
N VAL A 45 11.43 4.96 -18.64
CA VAL A 45 10.48 3.85 -18.88
C VAL A 45 10.75 2.72 -17.88
N PHE A 46 12.02 2.43 -17.59
CA PHE A 46 12.40 1.44 -16.59
C PHE A 46 11.92 1.83 -15.19
N MET A 47 12.09 3.09 -14.78
CA MET A 47 11.61 3.59 -13.48
C MET A 47 10.09 3.47 -13.34
N ILE A 48 9.32 3.77 -14.38
CA ILE A 48 7.85 3.67 -14.35
C ILE A 48 7.42 2.21 -14.26
N ILE A 49 8.01 1.31 -15.05
CA ILE A 49 7.72 -0.13 -15.01
C ILE A 49 8.10 -0.70 -13.64
N ALA A 50 9.30 -0.38 -13.14
CA ALA A 50 9.76 -0.78 -11.83
C ALA A 50 8.80 -0.28 -10.74
N GLY A 51 8.43 0.99 -10.76
CA GLY A 51 7.46 1.58 -9.83
C GLY A 51 6.10 0.89 -9.87
N THR A 52 5.64 0.48 -11.05
CA THR A 52 4.38 -0.25 -11.22
C THR A 52 4.47 -1.65 -10.61
N VAL A 53 5.51 -2.41 -10.96
CA VAL A 53 5.71 -3.79 -10.49
C VAL A 53 5.89 -3.82 -8.97
N TRP A 54 6.72 -2.93 -8.44
CA TRP A 54 6.91 -2.78 -7.00
C TRP A 54 5.63 -2.31 -6.31
N GLY A 55 4.90 -1.36 -6.89
CA GLY A 55 3.59 -0.91 -6.39
C GLY A 55 2.60 -2.07 -6.27
N VAL A 56 2.47 -2.90 -7.31
CA VAL A 56 1.60 -4.09 -7.29
C VAL A 56 2.02 -5.06 -6.19
N GLY A 57 3.33 -5.36 -6.09
CA GLY A 57 3.87 -6.24 -5.05
C GLY A 57 3.54 -5.74 -3.64
N ILE A 58 3.85 -4.47 -3.37
CA ILE A 58 3.58 -3.83 -2.07
C ILE A 58 2.08 -3.86 -1.76
N GLY A 59 1.23 -3.44 -2.70
CA GLY A 59 -0.22 -3.36 -2.50
C GLY A 59 -0.87 -4.71 -2.26
N THR A 60 -0.44 -5.74 -2.99
CA THR A 60 -0.93 -7.12 -2.80
C THR A 60 -0.46 -7.70 -1.47
N SER A 61 0.82 -7.58 -1.12
CA SER A 61 1.35 -8.06 0.16
C SER A 61 0.70 -7.37 1.35
N PHE A 62 0.55 -6.04 1.29
CA PHE A 62 -0.12 -5.26 2.33
C PHE A 62 -1.58 -5.69 2.50
N SER A 63 -2.31 -5.85 1.40
CA SER A 63 -3.72 -6.25 1.45
C SER A 63 -3.91 -7.69 1.92
N ALA A 64 -2.99 -8.59 1.56
CA ALA A 64 -2.98 -9.96 2.07
C ALA A 64 -2.72 -9.99 3.58
N MET A 65 -1.73 -9.23 4.06
CA MET A 65 -1.44 -9.08 5.49
C MET A 65 -2.63 -8.48 6.24
N LEU A 66 -3.28 -7.46 5.68
CA LEU A 66 -4.46 -6.84 6.26
C LEU A 66 -5.64 -7.83 6.30
N ALA A 67 -5.86 -8.61 5.25
CA ALA A 67 -6.89 -9.64 5.21
C ALA A 67 -6.64 -10.75 6.25
N ILE A 68 -5.38 -11.13 6.48
CA ILE A 68 -4.99 -12.08 7.53
C ILE A 68 -5.23 -11.46 8.92
N ALA A 69 -4.80 -10.22 9.13
CA ALA A 69 -4.94 -9.50 10.40
C ALA A 69 -6.41 -9.23 10.77
N ALA A 70 -7.24 -8.97 9.77
CA ALA A 70 -8.65 -8.66 9.93
C ALA A 70 -9.54 -9.90 10.08
N ARG A 71 -9.01 -11.14 10.07
CA ARG A 71 -9.67 -12.48 10.11
C ARG A 71 -11.07 -12.55 10.79
N GLY A 72 -12.09 -11.94 10.18
CA GLY A 72 -13.46 -11.89 10.70
C GLY A 72 -13.81 -10.80 11.70
N ARG A 73 -12.95 -9.80 11.94
CA ARG A 73 -13.27 -8.60 12.73
C ARG A 73 -13.63 -7.44 11.81
N SER A 74 -14.56 -6.60 12.27
CA SER A 74 -14.87 -5.35 11.56
C SER A 74 -13.70 -4.38 11.66
N LEU A 75 -13.58 -3.44 10.70
CA LEU A 75 -12.54 -2.41 10.71
C LEU A 75 -12.64 -1.50 11.95
N ASP A 76 -13.83 -1.39 12.55
CA ASP A 76 -14.05 -0.65 13.78
C ASP A 76 -13.50 -1.37 15.03
N GLU A 77 -13.32 -2.69 14.96
CA GLU A 77 -12.76 -3.50 16.07
C GLU A 77 -11.23 -3.62 16.02
N LEU A 78 -10.60 -3.21 14.93
CA LEU A 78 -9.15 -3.30 14.77
C LEU A 78 -8.46 -2.16 15.56
N SER A 79 -7.60 -2.50 16.52
CA SER A 79 -6.83 -1.48 17.23
C SER A 79 -5.77 -0.85 16.31
N TYR A 80 -5.54 0.46 16.47
CA TYR A 80 -4.50 1.18 15.74
C TYR A 80 -3.12 0.54 15.93
N SER A 81 -2.82 0.10 17.16
CA SER A 81 -1.57 -0.60 17.48
C SER A 81 -1.42 -1.90 16.70
N ARG A 82 -2.48 -2.72 16.58
CA ARG A 82 -2.40 -3.97 15.79
C ARG A 82 -2.17 -3.70 14.31
N VAL A 83 -2.84 -2.71 13.74
CA VAL A 83 -2.65 -2.35 12.32
C VAL A 83 -1.26 -1.75 12.09
N ALA A 84 -0.78 -0.90 12.99
CA ALA A 84 0.58 -0.37 12.96
C ALA A 84 1.62 -1.51 13.03
N SER A 85 1.46 -2.48 13.93
CA SER A 85 2.39 -3.62 14.06
C SER A 85 2.41 -4.50 12.81
N VAL A 86 1.25 -4.75 12.20
CA VAL A 86 1.17 -5.54 10.95
C VAL A 86 1.78 -4.75 9.78
N GLY A 87 1.53 -3.45 9.70
CA GLY A 87 2.16 -2.57 8.72
C GLY A 87 3.67 -2.50 8.89
N LEU A 88 4.17 -2.42 10.13
CA LEU A 88 5.58 -2.45 10.48
C LEU A 88 6.22 -3.76 10.02
N LEU A 89 5.63 -4.91 10.39
CA LEU A 89 6.11 -6.23 9.97
C LEU A 89 6.13 -6.37 8.44
N GLY A 90 5.09 -5.89 7.77
CA GLY A 90 5.04 -5.84 6.30
C GLY A 90 6.18 -5.00 5.71
N GLY A 91 6.46 -3.83 6.28
CA GLY A 91 7.56 -2.98 5.86
C GLY A 91 8.94 -3.57 6.14
N VAL A 92 9.12 -4.32 7.24
CA VAL A 92 10.37 -5.04 7.54
C VAL A 92 10.60 -6.17 6.53
N LEU A 93 9.56 -6.94 6.21
CA LEU A 93 9.63 -7.98 5.17
C LEU A 93 10.01 -7.39 3.81
N LEU A 94 9.40 -6.25 3.46
CA LEU A 94 9.70 -5.57 2.21
C LEU A 94 11.13 -5.03 2.18
N ALA A 95 11.61 -4.47 3.29
CA ALA A 95 12.99 -4.02 3.43
C ALA A 95 13.98 -5.19 3.24
N GLY A 96 13.68 -6.35 3.85
CA GLY A 96 14.47 -7.56 3.65
C GLY A 96 14.51 -8.02 2.20
N LEU A 97 13.39 -7.91 1.47
CA LEU A 97 13.33 -8.29 0.06
C LEU A 97 14.10 -7.31 -0.85
N VAL A 98 14.04 -6.01 -0.55
CA VAL A 98 14.81 -4.97 -1.26
C VAL A 98 16.30 -5.16 -1.04
N VAL A 99 16.74 -5.35 0.21
CA VAL A 99 18.15 -5.56 0.55
C VAL A 99 18.64 -6.93 0.04
N GLY A 100 17.79 -7.94 0.06
CA GLY A 100 18.11 -9.28 -0.41
C GLY A 100 18.13 -9.44 -1.93
N GLY A 101 17.35 -8.65 -2.68
CA GLY A 101 17.26 -8.72 -4.14
C GLY A 101 18.44 -8.08 -4.87
N SER A 102 19.21 -7.26 -4.19
CA SER A 102 20.33 -6.45 -4.70
C SER A 102 21.70 -7.07 -4.43
N TRP A 103 21.81 -8.40 -4.60
CA TRP A 103 22.97 -9.26 -4.28
C TRP A 103 24.33 -8.54 -4.16
N GLY A 104 24.65 -8.03 -2.97
CA GLY A 104 25.98 -7.50 -2.64
C GLY A 104 26.32 -6.07 -3.09
N ASP A 105 25.46 -5.36 -3.82
CA ASP A 105 25.77 -4.03 -4.38
C ASP A 105 25.53 -2.85 -3.41
N TRP A 106 25.11 -3.11 -2.16
CA TRP A 106 24.84 -2.03 -1.21
C TRP A 106 26.14 -1.47 -0.61
N PRO A 107 26.35 -0.14 -0.67
CA PRO A 107 27.38 0.51 0.12
C PRO A 107 27.21 0.20 1.61
N ASN A 108 28.31 0.04 2.34
CA ASN A 108 28.31 -0.25 3.77
C ASN A 108 27.38 0.72 4.53
N GLY A 109 26.37 0.18 5.21
CA GLY A 109 25.40 0.93 6.01
C GLY A 109 24.17 1.43 5.24
N ALA A 110 24.15 1.41 3.91
CA ALA A 110 22.99 1.89 3.16
C ALA A 110 21.74 1.00 3.36
N ALA A 111 21.91 -0.28 3.73
CA ALA A 111 20.81 -1.19 4.08
C ALA A 111 19.98 -0.71 5.29
N ILE A 112 20.51 0.18 6.15
CA ILE A 112 19.73 0.72 7.28
C ILE A 112 18.55 1.58 6.82
N VAL A 113 18.68 2.21 5.65
CA VAL A 113 17.69 3.13 5.09
C VAL A 113 16.36 2.41 4.79
N PRO A 114 16.32 1.32 4.00
CA PRO A 114 15.07 0.58 3.76
C PRO A 114 14.50 -0.02 5.05
N PHE A 115 15.33 -0.52 5.97
CA PHE A 115 14.88 -1.05 7.27
C PHE A 115 14.35 0.03 8.23
N SER A 116 14.64 1.30 8.00
CA SER A 116 14.08 2.40 8.80
C SER A 116 12.80 2.94 8.16
N ILE A 117 12.86 3.22 6.84
CA ILE A 117 11.80 3.94 6.13
C ILE A 117 10.59 3.03 5.86
N LEU A 118 10.81 1.80 5.37
CA LEU A 118 9.71 0.94 4.94
C LEU A 118 8.83 0.45 6.10
N PRO A 119 9.35 0.08 7.28
CA PRO A 119 8.50 -0.25 8.43
C PRO A 119 7.70 0.94 8.93
N LEU A 120 8.28 2.14 8.96
CA LEU A 120 7.58 3.37 9.34
C LEU A 120 6.46 3.70 8.35
N LEU A 121 6.74 3.62 7.05
CA LEU A 121 5.73 3.81 5.99
C LEU A 121 4.64 2.75 6.07
N GLY A 122 5.00 1.49 6.31
CA GLY A 122 4.04 0.39 6.46
C GLY A 122 3.11 0.61 7.66
N ALA A 123 3.67 0.95 8.82
CA ALA A 123 2.92 1.24 10.03
C ALA A 123 2.01 2.46 9.86
N GLY A 124 2.56 3.58 9.37
CA GLY A 124 1.83 4.83 9.16
C GLY A 124 0.75 4.69 8.09
N GLY A 125 1.11 4.14 6.92
CA GLY A 125 0.17 3.89 5.82
C GLY A 125 -0.97 2.97 6.22
N GLY A 126 -0.70 1.96 7.06
CA GLY A 126 -1.74 1.10 7.61
C GLY A 126 -2.71 1.84 8.54
N VAL A 127 -2.20 2.66 9.45
CA VAL A 127 -3.02 3.47 10.36
C VAL A 127 -3.87 4.49 9.60
N VAL A 128 -3.26 5.22 8.65
CA VAL A 128 -3.97 6.20 7.82
C VAL A 128 -5.07 5.53 6.99
N SER A 129 -4.77 4.37 6.39
CA SER A 129 -5.75 3.60 5.63
C SER A 129 -6.93 3.15 6.51
N LEU A 130 -6.67 2.72 7.75
CA LEU A 130 -7.71 2.37 8.71
C LEU A 130 -8.57 3.59 9.08
N LEU A 131 -7.97 4.76 9.29
CA LEU A 131 -8.69 6.00 9.60
C LEU A 131 -9.61 6.42 8.44
N ILE A 132 -9.12 6.38 7.20
CA ILE A 132 -9.90 6.68 6.01
C ILE A 132 -11.06 5.67 5.88
N ALA A 133 -10.79 4.38 6.07
CA ALA A 133 -11.82 3.35 5.95
C ALA A 133 -12.91 3.49 7.02
N ARG A 134 -12.56 3.82 8.27
CA ARG A 134 -13.54 4.11 9.34
C ARG A 134 -14.36 5.35 9.02
N LYS A 135 -13.74 6.40 8.50
CA LYS A 135 -14.44 7.64 8.11
C LYS A 135 -15.44 7.37 6.98
N ALA A 136 -15.02 6.63 5.95
CA ALA A 136 -15.86 6.26 4.82
C ALA A 136 -17.02 5.32 5.24
N GLY A 137 -16.76 4.36 6.13
CA GLY A 137 -17.80 3.48 6.65
C GLY A 137 -18.87 4.21 7.46
N ARG A 138 -18.47 5.23 8.25
CA ARG A 138 -19.40 6.09 8.98
C ARG A 138 -20.25 6.96 8.06
N SER A 139 -19.67 7.51 6.99
CA SER A 139 -20.41 8.35 6.04
C SER A 139 -21.40 7.56 5.19
N LEU A 140 -21.11 6.28 4.89
CA LEU A 140 -22.07 5.41 4.20
C LEU A 140 -23.26 5.05 5.10
N ARG A 141 -23.01 4.78 6.39
CA ARG A 141 -24.05 4.54 7.39
C ARG A 141 -24.96 5.74 7.65
N SER A 142 -24.47 6.97 7.50
CA SER A 142 -25.27 8.18 7.66
C SER A 142 -26.08 8.56 6.40
N GLY A 143 -25.84 7.90 5.26
CA GLY A 143 -26.53 8.16 4.00
C GLY A 143 -27.65 7.18 3.67
N GLU A 144 -27.88 6.15 4.49
CA GLU A 144 -28.92 5.12 4.31
C GLU A 144 -30.21 5.43 5.12
N GLU A 145 -30.62 6.69 5.23
CA GLU A 145 -32.02 7.06 5.51
C GLU A 145 -32.69 7.66 4.25
N PRO A 146 -33.22 6.83 3.33
CA PRO A 146 -34.32 7.29 2.47
C PRO A 146 -35.54 6.35 2.40
N ASP A 147 -35.70 5.40 3.32
CA ASP A 147 -36.90 4.52 3.36
C ASP A 147 -37.94 4.91 4.42
N ALA A 148 -37.70 5.95 5.23
CA ALA A 148 -38.66 6.44 6.22
C ALA A 148 -39.60 7.56 5.70
N LEU A 149 -39.43 8.02 4.45
CA LEU A 149 -40.20 9.16 3.88
C LEU A 149 -41.06 8.82 2.65
N LEU A 150 -41.16 7.54 2.25
CA LEU A 150 -42.05 7.09 1.17
C LEU A 150 -43.13 6.09 1.62
N GLY A 151 -43.34 5.96 2.93
CA GLY A 151 -44.50 5.27 3.50
C GLY A 151 -45.58 6.26 3.93
N GLY A 152 -46.41 6.71 2.99
CA GLY A 152 -47.60 7.53 3.23
C GLY A 152 -48.49 7.57 2.00
#